data_AF-A0A1I0DWS0-F1
#
_entry.id   AF-A0A1I0DWS0-F1
#
_cell.length_a   1.000
_cell.length_b   1.000
_cell.length_c   1.000
_cell.angle_alpha   90.00
_cell.angle_beta   90.00
_cell.angle_gamma   90.00
#
_symmetry.space_group_name_H-M   'P 1'
#
loop_
_entity.id
_entity.type
_entity.pdbx_description
1 polymer ?
#
loop_
_entity_poly.entity_id
_entity_poly.type
_entity_poly.pdbx_seq_one_letter_code
_entity_poly.pdbx_strand_id
1 'polypeptide(L)'
;MKKIISLIILVLLALTIFTGCSYETEKSEEALQEGITEEIEEEIPQEQEVDIADENQESTSDFATDEERTFYLSNLRNGDEVGEGLIIRDIYIEDEYTSFILAGDIALTGELSYDHQYYEAMMFTFPDDIFPTIVIEGEGYNQEHIEFTYKPSHFVFRNEDALFEALPHSDLIEVIEEGKTMNVGIGVKDLNFIGYWQSEYGASVEFVEIIDIM
;
A
#
# COMPACT_ATOMS: atom_id res chain seq x y z
N MET A 1 29.28 -0.43 -52.29
CA MET A 1 29.13 -1.48 -51.25
C MET A 1 28.82 -0.93 -49.85
N LYS A 2 29.42 0.17 -49.37
CA LYS A 2 29.12 0.73 -48.04
C LYS A 2 27.68 1.30 -47.85
N LYS A 3 27.04 1.78 -48.92
CA LYS A 3 25.68 2.36 -48.84
C LYS A 3 24.54 1.33 -48.78
N ILE A 4 24.80 0.08 -49.18
CA ILE A 4 23.77 -0.98 -49.22
C ILE A 4 23.63 -1.63 -47.84
N ILE A 5 24.73 -1.78 -47.10
CA ILE A 5 24.74 -2.36 -45.76
C ILE A 5 23.99 -1.45 -44.76
N SER A 6 24.11 -0.13 -44.93
CA SER A 6 23.44 0.85 -44.06
C SER A 6 21.92 0.87 -44.21
N LEU A 7 21.39 0.46 -45.38
CA LEU A 7 19.95 0.42 -45.63
C LEU A 7 19.31 -0.86 -45.04
N ILE A 8 20.05 -1.97 -45.01
CA ILE A 8 19.56 -3.27 -44.50
C ILE A 8 19.44 -3.23 -42.96
N ILE A 9 20.36 -2.56 -42.27
CA ILE A 9 20.31 -2.40 -40.81
C ILE A 9 19.13 -1.53 -40.38
N LEU A 10 18.79 -0.51 -41.18
CA LEU A 10 17.69 0.41 -40.87
C LEU A 10 16.30 -0.22 -41.10
N VAL A 11 16.20 -1.20 -42.01
CA VAL A 11 14.97 -1.99 -42.22
C VAL A 11 14.81 -3.07 -41.15
N LEU A 12 15.90 -3.65 -40.64
CA LEU A 12 15.85 -4.63 -39.54
C LEU A 12 15.45 -4.01 -38.20
N LEU A 13 15.84 -2.75 -37.93
CA LEU A 13 15.46 -2.04 -36.70
C LEU A 13 13.98 -1.59 -36.68
N ALA A 14 13.35 -1.44 -37.84
CA ALA A 14 11.93 -1.06 -37.93
C ALA A 14 10.98 -2.27 -37.80
N LEU A 15 11.47 -3.50 -37.97
CA LEU A 15 10.67 -4.73 -37.89
C LEU A 15 10.52 -5.29 -36.48
N THR A 16 11.31 -4.84 -35.50
CA THR A 16 11.22 -5.31 -34.10
C THR A 16 10.19 -4.55 -33.27
N ILE A 17 9.52 -3.54 -33.82
CA ILE A 17 8.52 -2.72 -33.10
C ILE A 17 7.08 -3.22 -33.32
N PHE A 18 6.86 -4.27 -34.13
CA PHE A 18 5.52 -4.79 -34.47
C PHE A 18 5.23 -6.23 -34.00
N THR A 19 6.07 -6.81 -33.15
CA THR A 19 5.79 -8.12 -32.51
C THR A 19 5.90 -8.00 -30.99
N GLY A 20 4.93 -7.33 -30.39
CA GLY A 20 4.73 -7.26 -28.94
C GLY A 20 3.23 -7.33 -28.63
N CYS A 21 2.73 -8.56 -28.52
CA CYS A 21 1.52 -9.01 -27.84
C CYS A 21 0.29 -8.08 -27.80
N SER A 22 -0.61 -8.27 -28.76
CA SER A 22 -2.05 -8.23 -28.49
C SER A 22 -2.54 -9.64 -28.74
N TYR A 23 -3.11 -10.32 -27.73
CA TYR A 23 -4.33 -11.13 -27.81
C TYR A 23 -4.56 -11.86 -26.47
N GLU A 24 -5.76 -11.63 -25.92
CA GLU A 24 -6.48 -12.38 -24.88
C GLU A 24 -6.15 -12.12 -23.41
N THR A 25 -6.78 -11.09 -22.84
CA THR A 25 -6.99 -10.98 -21.38
C THR A 25 -8.32 -10.27 -21.12
N GLU A 26 -9.43 -10.88 -21.51
CA GLU A 26 -10.77 -10.33 -21.25
C GLU A 26 -11.79 -11.43 -20.86
N LYS A 27 -11.32 -12.63 -20.52
CA LYS A 27 -12.19 -13.76 -20.12
C LYS A 27 -11.85 -14.41 -18.77
N SER A 28 -10.90 -13.83 -18.03
CA SER A 28 -10.42 -14.41 -16.76
C SER A 28 -11.06 -13.78 -15.52
N GLU A 29 -11.58 -12.56 -15.59
CA GLU A 29 -12.07 -11.85 -14.40
C GLU A 29 -13.52 -12.22 -14.05
N GLU A 30 -14.41 -12.38 -15.03
CA GLU A 30 -15.79 -12.84 -14.75
C GLU A 30 -15.82 -14.28 -14.21
N ALA A 31 -14.91 -15.15 -14.66
CA ALA A 31 -14.82 -16.53 -14.16
C ALA A 31 -14.23 -16.64 -12.74
N LEU A 32 -13.48 -15.63 -12.28
CA LEU A 32 -12.94 -15.57 -10.92
C LEU A 32 -13.94 -14.95 -9.92
N GLN A 33 -14.82 -14.04 -10.37
CA GLN A 33 -15.86 -13.47 -9.51
C GLN A 33 -17.08 -14.39 -9.32
N GLU A 34 -17.45 -15.21 -10.31
CA GLU A 34 -18.54 -16.19 -10.13
C GLU A 34 -18.15 -17.31 -9.15
N GLY A 35 -16.89 -17.74 -9.11
CA GLY A 35 -16.41 -18.79 -8.20
C GLY A 35 -16.42 -18.41 -6.72
N ILE A 36 -16.25 -17.12 -6.39
CA ILE A 36 -16.21 -16.63 -5.00
C ILE A 36 -17.63 -16.50 -4.41
N THR A 37 -18.65 -16.33 -5.25
CA THR A 37 -20.02 -16.12 -4.76
C THR A 37 -20.74 -17.43 -4.47
N GLU A 38 -20.39 -18.53 -5.15
CA GLU A 38 -21.06 -19.83 -4.99
C GLU A 38 -20.57 -20.63 -3.77
N GLU A 39 -19.38 -20.36 -3.25
CA GLU A 39 -18.80 -21.09 -2.11
C GLU A 39 -19.18 -20.50 -0.73
N ILE A 40 -19.90 -19.36 -0.69
CA ILE A 40 -20.33 -18.68 0.56
C ILE A 40 -21.72 -19.18 1.06
N GLU A 41 -22.50 -19.92 0.25
CA GLU A 41 -23.83 -20.41 0.67
C GLU A 41 -23.84 -21.79 1.36
N GLU A 42 -22.74 -22.53 1.39
CA GLU A 42 -22.63 -23.79 2.13
C GLU A 42 -21.56 -23.69 3.22
N GLU A 43 -21.92 -23.15 4.39
CA GLU A 43 -21.56 -23.68 5.72
C GLU A 43 -21.94 -22.68 6.83
N ILE A 44 -23.19 -22.76 7.30
CA ILE A 44 -23.59 -22.21 8.61
C ILE A 44 -23.94 -23.38 9.52
N PRO A 45 -23.08 -23.75 10.48
CA PRO A 45 -23.51 -24.50 11.66
C PRO A 45 -24.02 -23.52 12.73
N GLN A 46 -25.19 -23.86 13.29
CA GLN A 46 -25.83 -23.17 14.41
C GLN A 46 -25.21 -23.53 15.76
N GLU A 47 -25.34 -22.58 16.70
CA GLU A 47 -25.30 -22.69 18.18
C GLU A 47 -23.94 -22.85 18.89
N GLN A 48 -23.56 -21.81 19.65
CA GLN A 48 -23.55 -21.97 21.11
C GLN A 48 -23.78 -20.65 21.86
N GLU A 49 -24.77 -20.71 22.74
CA GLU A 49 -25.23 -19.74 23.74
C GLU A 49 -24.20 -19.64 24.87
N VAL A 50 -23.73 -18.43 25.22
CA VAL A 50 -22.97 -18.18 26.45
C VAL A 50 -23.52 -16.94 27.17
N ASP A 51 -23.88 -17.20 28.43
CA ASP A 51 -24.38 -16.31 29.47
C ASP A 51 -23.70 -14.93 29.53
N ILE A 52 -24.53 -13.88 29.60
CA ILE A 52 -24.12 -12.53 29.99
C ILE A 52 -24.29 -12.40 31.51
N ALA A 53 -23.18 -12.35 32.23
CA ALA A 53 -23.14 -11.85 33.60
C ALA A 53 -22.47 -10.46 33.61
N ASP A 54 -23.30 -9.50 34.01
CA ASP A 54 -23.07 -8.08 34.18
C ASP A 54 -22.15 -7.81 35.39
N GLU A 55 -20.92 -7.33 35.17
CA GLU A 55 -20.16 -6.62 36.21
C GLU A 55 -19.58 -5.31 35.66
N ASN A 56 -20.28 -4.27 36.06
CA ASN A 56 -19.96 -2.86 36.00
C ASN A 56 -18.64 -2.57 36.74
N GLN A 57 -17.58 -2.19 36.02
CA GLN A 57 -16.39 -1.59 36.64
C GLN A 57 -15.93 -0.37 35.83
N GLU A 58 -16.33 0.79 36.35
CA GLU A 58 -15.69 2.09 36.12
C GLU A 58 -14.17 1.93 36.32
N SER A 59 -13.40 1.97 35.23
CA SER A 59 -11.96 2.18 35.29
C SER A 59 -11.64 3.48 34.57
N THR A 60 -11.14 4.40 35.39
CA THR A 60 -10.61 5.71 35.04
C THR A 60 -9.59 5.62 33.90
N SER A 61 -9.69 6.57 32.97
CA SER A 61 -8.72 6.81 31.92
C SER A 61 -7.37 7.21 32.52
N ASP A 62 -6.47 6.25 32.65
CA ASP A 62 -5.05 6.52 32.81
C ASP A 62 -4.43 6.46 31.41
N PHE A 63 -3.92 7.60 30.95
CA PHE A 63 -3.08 7.71 29.76
C PHE A 63 -1.87 6.77 29.95
N ALA A 64 -1.85 5.69 29.18
CA ALA A 64 -0.68 4.83 29.07
C ALA A 64 0.47 5.64 28.47
N THR A 65 1.50 5.81 29.28
CA THR A 65 2.85 6.22 28.94
C THR A 65 3.45 5.32 27.87
N ASP A 66 3.96 5.86 26.77
CA ASP A 66 5.10 5.44 25.90
C ASP A 66 5.51 3.95 25.78
N GLU A 67 4.68 2.99 26.16
CA GLU A 67 4.77 1.61 25.68
C GLU A 67 4.36 1.67 24.21
N GLU A 68 5.40 1.68 23.37
CA GLU A 68 5.39 1.39 21.95
C GLU A 68 4.08 0.72 21.51
N ARG A 69 3.29 1.43 20.69
CA ARG A 69 2.07 0.92 20.03
C ARG A 69 2.46 -0.15 19.01
N THR A 70 2.97 -1.26 19.53
CA THR A 70 3.49 -2.40 18.78
C THR A 70 2.41 -3.47 18.76
N PHE A 71 1.92 -3.76 17.56
CA PHE A 71 0.95 -4.80 17.29
C PHE A 71 1.61 -5.93 16.52
N TYR A 72 1.32 -7.17 16.89
CA TYR A 72 1.77 -8.33 16.12
C TYR A 72 0.66 -8.71 15.15
N LEU A 73 0.95 -8.75 13.85
CA LEU A 73 -0.03 -9.04 12.81
C LEU A 73 -0.71 -10.40 13.04
N SER A 74 0.02 -11.36 13.59
CA SER A 74 -0.47 -12.69 14.00
C SER A 74 -1.61 -12.66 15.04
N ASN A 75 -1.73 -11.57 15.80
CA ASN A 75 -2.75 -11.37 16.82
C ASN A 75 -3.90 -10.45 16.36
N LEU A 76 -3.82 -9.87 15.17
CA LEU A 76 -4.81 -8.95 14.63
C LEU A 76 -5.85 -9.66 13.77
N ARG A 77 -7.05 -9.10 13.73
CA ARG A 77 -8.17 -9.51 12.89
C ARG A 77 -8.68 -8.33 12.09
N ASN A 78 -9.30 -8.63 10.94
CA ASN A 78 -9.99 -7.61 10.16
C ASN A 78 -11.06 -6.91 11.03
N GLY A 79 -10.94 -5.59 11.15
CA GLY A 79 -11.80 -4.76 11.99
C GLY A 79 -11.18 -4.29 13.30
N ASP A 80 -10.00 -4.80 13.68
CA ASP A 80 -9.31 -4.35 14.89
C ASP A 80 -8.74 -2.93 14.73
N GLU A 81 -8.80 -2.14 15.81
CA GLU A 81 -8.17 -0.82 15.86
C GLU A 81 -6.68 -0.95 16.21
N VAL A 82 -5.81 -0.35 15.41
CA VAL A 82 -4.34 -0.38 15.58
C VAL A 82 -3.75 0.99 15.91
N GLY A 83 -4.58 1.96 16.31
CA GLY A 83 -4.14 3.27 16.81
C GLY A 83 -4.72 4.44 16.01
N GLU A 84 -4.99 5.54 16.72
CA GLU A 84 -5.49 6.82 16.17
C GLU A 84 -6.72 6.68 15.26
N GLY A 85 -7.59 5.70 15.52
CA GLY A 85 -8.77 5.43 14.69
C GLY A 85 -8.48 4.66 13.40
N LEU A 86 -7.26 4.14 13.20
CA LEU A 86 -6.92 3.25 12.10
C LEU A 86 -7.39 1.83 12.38
N ILE A 87 -8.08 1.25 11.41
CA ILE A 87 -8.64 -0.08 11.46
C ILE A 87 -7.89 -0.97 10.49
N ILE A 88 -7.34 -2.09 10.96
CA ILE A 88 -6.69 -3.05 10.07
C ILE A 88 -7.73 -3.89 9.32
N ARG A 89 -7.54 -4.06 8.01
CA ARG A 89 -8.43 -4.81 7.11
C ARG A 89 -7.62 -5.56 6.07
N ASP A 90 -8.31 -6.47 5.38
CA ASP A 90 -7.79 -7.24 4.25
C ASP A 90 -6.43 -7.88 4.54
N ILE A 91 -6.27 -8.40 5.77
CA ILE A 91 -5.06 -9.12 6.18
C ILE A 91 -4.95 -10.39 5.34
N TYR A 92 -3.83 -10.52 4.65
CA TYR A 92 -3.47 -11.69 3.86
C TYR A 92 -2.03 -12.07 4.17
N ILE A 93 -1.82 -13.33 4.52
CA ILE A 93 -0.51 -13.90 4.85
C ILE A 93 -0.38 -15.22 4.12
N GLU A 94 0.63 -15.30 3.26
CA GLU A 94 1.08 -16.53 2.60
C GLU A 94 2.60 -16.66 2.75
N ASP A 95 3.12 -17.86 2.50
CA ASP A 95 4.52 -18.25 2.72
C ASP A 95 5.54 -17.19 2.28
N GLU A 96 5.33 -16.54 1.12
CA GLU A 96 6.26 -15.54 0.58
C GLU A 96 5.75 -14.08 0.58
N TYR A 97 4.53 -13.85 1.07
CA TYR A 97 3.80 -12.61 0.82
C TYR A 97 2.91 -12.21 2.00
N THR A 98 2.89 -10.92 2.32
CA THR A 98 1.97 -10.36 3.30
C THR A 98 1.40 -9.03 2.82
N SER A 99 0.10 -8.85 2.97
CA SER A 99 -0.55 -7.56 2.73
C SER A 99 -1.64 -7.27 3.75
N PHE A 100 -1.90 -5.98 3.98
CA PHE A 100 -3.03 -5.48 4.77
C PHE A 100 -3.29 -4.02 4.44
N ILE A 101 -4.45 -3.51 4.86
CA ILE A 101 -4.84 -2.11 4.76
C ILE A 101 -5.03 -1.54 6.16
N LEU A 102 -4.44 -0.39 6.44
CA LEU A 102 -4.81 0.47 7.57
C LEU A 102 -5.85 1.48 7.08
N ALA A 103 -7.11 1.16 7.31
CA ALA A 103 -8.25 1.95 6.89
C ALA A 103 -8.49 3.10 7.87
N GLY A 104 -8.69 4.30 7.33
CA GLY A 104 -8.90 5.53 8.09
C GLY A 104 -8.30 6.74 7.38
N ASP A 105 -8.73 7.93 7.81
CA ASP A 105 -8.27 9.21 7.25
C ASP A 105 -7.22 9.83 8.17
N ILE A 106 -6.10 10.27 7.61
CA ILE A 106 -4.98 10.87 8.35
C ILE A 106 -4.48 12.12 7.65
N ALA A 107 -4.17 13.14 8.43
CA ALA A 107 -3.40 14.30 7.98
C ALA A 107 -1.91 14.06 8.26
N LEU A 108 -1.09 14.16 7.23
CA LEU A 108 0.36 13.96 7.32
C LEU A 108 1.10 15.20 6.81
N THR A 109 2.25 15.48 7.39
CA THR A 109 3.19 16.49 6.90
C THR A 109 4.48 15.81 6.47
N GLY A 110 5.00 16.20 5.31
CA GLY A 110 6.16 15.56 4.73
C GLY A 110 6.66 16.23 3.48
N GLU A 111 7.52 15.52 2.77
CA GLU A 111 8.15 15.94 1.53
C GLU A 111 7.57 15.18 0.34
N LEU A 112 7.06 15.92 -0.62
CA LEU A 112 6.61 15.42 -1.90
C LEU A 112 7.75 15.55 -2.93
N SER A 113 8.03 14.46 -3.64
CA SER A 113 9.06 14.40 -4.70
C SER A 113 8.61 13.47 -5.81
N TYR A 114 9.26 13.52 -6.98
CA TYR A 114 9.00 12.57 -8.07
C TYR A 114 10.21 11.64 -8.25
N ASP A 115 9.98 10.33 -8.14
CA ASP A 115 11.02 9.34 -8.37
C ASP A 115 11.06 8.90 -9.84
N HIS A 116 12.01 9.43 -10.59
CA HIS A 116 12.24 9.05 -11.99
C HIS A 116 12.91 7.68 -12.16
N GLN A 117 13.48 7.10 -11.10
CA GLN A 117 14.40 5.98 -11.24
C GLN A 117 13.74 4.63 -11.00
N TYR A 118 12.86 4.51 -10.00
CA TYR A 118 12.25 3.23 -9.63
C TYR A 118 10.75 3.22 -9.87
N TYR A 119 10.03 4.18 -9.29
CA TYR A 119 8.57 4.16 -9.32
C TYR A 119 7.95 4.88 -10.51
N GLU A 120 8.67 5.83 -11.14
CA GLU A 120 8.11 6.78 -12.11
C GLU A 120 6.80 7.42 -11.59
N ALA A 121 6.80 7.80 -10.30
CA ALA A 121 5.63 8.28 -9.57
C ALA A 121 6.00 9.33 -8.52
N MET A 122 4.98 10.09 -8.09
CA MET A 122 5.00 10.95 -6.93
C MET A 122 5.15 10.11 -5.67
N MET A 123 6.19 10.43 -4.91
CA MET A 123 6.52 9.79 -3.66
C MET A 123 6.42 10.83 -2.55
N PHE A 124 5.73 10.47 -1.48
CA PHE A 124 5.60 11.30 -0.30
C PHE A 124 6.35 10.66 0.86
N THR A 125 7.31 11.37 1.41
CA THR A 125 8.17 10.94 2.51
C THR A 125 7.79 11.70 3.77
N PHE A 126 7.69 11.01 4.90
CA PHE A 126 7.21 11.59 6.17
C PHE A 126 8.00 11.00 7.34
N PRO A 127 7.97 11.65 8.52
CA PRO A 127 8.59 11.13 9.73
C PRO A 127 8.08 9.72 10.07
N ASP A 128 8.99 8.85 10.50
CA ASP A 128 8.77 7.40 10.67
C ASP A 128 7.97 7.02 11.94
N ASP A 129 7.49 8.00 12.70
CA ASP A 129 6.86 7.84 14.02
C ASP A 129 5.35 8.10 14.04
N ILE A 130 4.73 8.37 12.89
CA ILE A 130 3.30 8.70 12.82
C ILE A 130 2.41 7.44 12.87
N PHE A 131 2.91 6.32 12.33
CA PHE A 131 2.13 5.09 12.23
C PHE A 131 2.37 4.13 13.39
N PRO A 132 1.37 3.30 13.76
CA PRO A 132 1.60 2.22 14.71
C PRO A 132 2.66 1.26 14.19
N THR A 133 3.41 0.69 15.12
CA THR A 133 4.40 -0.33 14.79
C THR A 133 3.66 -1.65 14.60
N ILE A 134 3.73 -2.25 13.41
CA ILE A 134 3.14 -3.58 13.16
C ILE A 134 4.28 -4.57 12.92
N VAL A 135 4.42 -5.54 13.80
CA VAL A 135 5.38 -6.64 13.68
C VAL A 135 4.73 -7.74 12.86
N ILE A 136 5.42 -8.13 11.80
CA ILE A 136 4.98 -9.11 10.82
C ILE A 136 5.89 -10.33 10.97
N GLU A 137 5.27 -11.45 11.34
CA GLU A 137 5.93 -12.71 11.69
C GLU A 137 5.57 -13.78 10.66
N GLY A 138 6.57 -14.51 10.17
CA GLY A 138 6.37 -15.55 9.16
C GLY A 138 7.50 -16.57 9.13
N GLU A 139 7.40 -17.52 8.20
CA GLU A 139 8.44 -18.50 7.92
C GLU A 139 9.06 -18.19 6.55
N GLY A 140 10.38 -18.00 6.50
CA GLY A 140 11.10 -17.84 5.25
C GLY A 140 11.24 -19.14 4.47
N TYR A 141 11.72 -19.05 3.23
CA TYR A 141 11.96 -20.21 2.33
C TYR A 141 12.85 -21.32 2.94
N ASN A 142 13.68 -20.99 3.94
CA ASN A 142 14.52 -21.95 4.66
C ASN A 142 13.92 -22.44 5.99
N GLN A 143 12.63 -22.19 6.25
CA GLN A 143 11.96 -22.43 7.55
C GLN A 143 12.58 -21.66 8.72
N GLU A 144 13.30 -20.58 8.42
CA GLU A 144 13.75 -19.65 9.45
C GLU A 144 12.60 -18.72 9.80
N HIS A 145 12.41 -18.47 11.09
CA HIS A 145 11.46 -17.47 11.53
C HIS A 145 11.95 -16.10 11.07
N ILE A 146 11.11 -15.41 10.29
CA ILE A 146 11.34 -14.03 9.85
C ILE A 146 10.40 -13.13 10.63
N GLU A 147 10.99 -12.10 11.21
CA GLU A 147 10.29 -11.01 11.86
C GLU A 147 10.75 -9.72 11.20
N PHE A 148 9.81 -8.92 10.70
CA PHE A 148 10.10 -7.56 10.27
C PHE A 148 9.04 -6.60 10.76
N THR A 149 9.42 -5.34 10.86
CA THR A 149 8.55 -4.31 11.39
C THR A 149 8.08 -3.39 10.28
N TYR A 150 6.77 -3.25 10.14
CA TYR A 150 6.15 -2.23 9.32
C TYR A 150 6.36 -0.85 9.95
N LYS A 151 7.23 -0.06 9.31
CA LYS A 151 7.49 1.36 9.60
C LYS A 151 7.65 2.08 8.26
N PRO A 152 6.57 2.42 7.57
CA PRO A 152 6.66 3.08 6.28
C PRO A 152 7.28 4.47 6.50
N SER A 153 8.30 4.81 5.73
CA SER A 153 8.89 6.16 5.70
C SER A 153 8.45 6.96 4.48
N HIS A 154 7.80 6.29 3.54
CA HIS A 154 7.30 6.87 2.31
C HIS A 154 6.14 6.03 1.77
N PHE A 155 5.32 6.64 0.90
CA PHE A 155 4.34 5.94 0.09
C PHE A 155 4.21 6.57 -1.30
N VAL A 156 3.59 5.81 -2.20
CA VAL A 156 3.09 6.28 -3.50
C VAL A 156 1.56 6.45 -3.46
N PHE A 157 1.02 7.24 -4.37
CA PHE A 157 -0.42 7.50 -4.46
C PHE A 157 -1.09 6.58 -5.47
N ARG A 158 -2.17 5.88 -5.06
CA ARG A 158 -2.95 5.03 -5.98
C ARG A 158 -3.84 5.83 -6.95
N ASN A 159 -4.17 7.07 -6.59
CA ASN A 159 -4.96 8.04 -7.34
C ASN A 159 -4.15 9.33 -7.57
N GLU A 160 -2.95 9.18 -8.12
CA GLU A 160 -2.00 10.27 -8.36
C GLU A 160 -2.58 11.41 -9.23
N ASP A 161 -3.51 11.10 -10.12
CA ASP A 161 -4.24 12.07 -10.92
C ASP A 161 -4.96 13.12 -10.05
N ALA A 162 -5.56 12.70 -8.94
CA ALA A 162 -6.21 13.63 -8.01
C ALA A 162 -5.20 14.57 -7.34
N LEU A 163 -3.98 14.09 -7.05
CA LEU A 163 -2.89 14.93 -6.55
C LEU A 163 -2.45 15.95 -7.60
N PHE A 164 -2.30 15.53 -8.86
CA PHE A 164 -1.95 16.43 -9.96
C PHE A 164 -3.01 17.51 -10.20
N GLU A 165 -4.29 17.18 -10.06
CA GLU A 165 -5.38 18.17 -10.16
C GLU A 165 -5.39 19.16 -8.99
N ALA A 166 -4.93 18.75 -7.81
CA ALA A 166 -4.90 19.58 -6.61
C ALA A 166 -3.72 20.57 -6.55
N LEU A 167 -2.61 20.26 -7.23
CA LEU A 167 -1.41 21.09 -7.21
C LEU A 167 -1.40 22.16 -8.32
N PRO A 168 -0.85 23.36 -8.06
CA PRO A 168 -0.59 24.32 -9.11
C PRO A 168 0.33 23.75 -10.19
N HIS A 169 0.08 24.08 -11.46
CA HIS A 169 0.91 23.59 -12.56
C HIS A 169 2.40 24.00 -12.44
N SER A 170 2.68 25.16 -11.84
CA SER A 170 4.06 25.59 -11.54
C SER A 170 4.78 24.60 -10.62
N ASP A 171 4.06 24.09 -9.63
CA ASP A 171 4.59 23.27 -8.55
C ASP A 171 4.89 21.86 -9.07
N LEU A 172 4.04 21.36 -9.96
CA LEU A 172 4.27 20.11 -10.69
C LEU A 172 5.52 20.18 -11.58
N ILE A 173 5.76 21.29 -12.28
CA ILE A 173 6.98 21.47 -13.07
C ILE A 173 8.20 21.43 -12.15
N GLU A 174 8.16 22.16 -11.04
CA GLU A 174 9.25 22.20 -10.07
C GLU A 174 9.59 20.82 -9.49
N VAL A 175 8.58 20.01 -9.16
CA VAL A 175 8.81 18.67 -8.58
C VAL A 175 9.19 17.64 -9.64
N ILE A 176 8.45 17.57 -10.75
CA ILE A 176 8.62 16.53 -11.76
C ILE A 176 9.79 16.84 -12.70
N GLU A 177 9.84 18.03 -13.30
CA GLU A 177 10.84 18.35 -14.32
C GLU A 177 12.16 18.82 -13.71
N GLU A 178 12.10 19.63 -12.65
CA GLU A 178 13.29 20.17 -11.99
C GLU A 178 13.82 19.28 -10.86
N GLY A 179 13.06 18.24 -10.46
CA GLY A 179 13.46 17.27 -9.45
C GLY A 179 13.55 17.87 -8.04
N LYS A 180 12.79 18.93 -7.75
CA LYS A 180 12.75 19.54 -6.42
C LYS A 180 11.86 18.74 -5.49
N THR A 181 12.11 18.88 -4.20
CA THR A 181 11.21 18.43 -3.14
C THR A 181 10.33 19.58 -2.68
N MET A 182 9.09 19.27 -2.29
CA MET A 182 8.13 20.24 -1.78
C MET A 182 7.63 19.81 -0.41
N ASN A 183 7.68 20.71 0.57
CA ASN A 183 7.10 20.44 1.89
C ASN A 183 5.60 20.71 1.83
N VAL A 184 4.81 19.69 2.13
CA VAL A 184 3.34 19.77 2.06
C VAL A 184 2.71 19.04 3.23
N GLY A 185 1.57 19.54 3.69
CA GLY A 185 0.60 18.76 4.45
C GLY A 185 -0.46 18.20 3.52
N ILE A 186 -0.78 16.92 3.68
CA ILE A 186 -1.76 16.20 2.86
C ILE A 186 -2.70 15.39 3.72
N GLY A 187 -3.96 15.33 3.29
CA GLY A 187 -4.92 14.34 3.74
C GLY A 187 -4.76 13.07 2.91
N VAL A 188 -4.62 11.93 3.57
CA VAL A 188 -4.55 10.60 2.94
C VAL A 188 -5.47 9.63 3.64
N LYS A 189 -5.81 8.53 2.96
CA LYS A 189 -6.54 7.43 3.56
C LYS A 189 -6.13 6.08 3.01
N ASP A 190 -6.56 5.04 3.72
CA ASP A 190 -6.44 3.63 3.32
C ASP A 190 -5.00 3.27 2.93
N LEU A 191 -4.11 3.26 3.90
CA LEU A 191 -2.71 2.90 3.71
C LEU A 191 -2.60 1.40 3.45
N ASN A 192 -2.23 1.04 2.23
CA ASN A 192 -2.06 -0.34 1.80
C ASN A 192 -0.59 -0.71 1.91
N PHE A 193 -0.32 -1.81 2.60
CA PHE A 193 0.98 -2.42 2.71
C PHE A 193 1.01 -3.73 1.91
N ILE A 194 2.10 -3.91 1.16
CA ILE A 194 2.43 -5.16 0.49
C ILE A 194 3.91 -5.46 0.74
N GLY A 195 4.23 -6.62 1.29
CA GLY A 195 5.60 -7.05 1.57
C GLY A 195 5.89 -8.44 1.03
N TYR A 196 7.05 -8.59 0.38
CA TYR A 196 7.64 -9.89 0.08
C TYR A 196 8.80 -10.14 1.05
N TRP A 197 8.83 -11.31 1.71
CA TRP A 197 9.81 -11.57 2.78
C TRP A 197 11.28 -11.48 2.34
N GLN A 198 11.56 -11.47 1.03
CA GLN A 198 12.92 -11.51 0.47
C GLN A 198 13.30 -10.33 -0.43
N SER A 199 12.37 -9.47 -0.86
CA SER A 199 12.63 -8.63 -2.04
C SER A 199 11.95 -7.26 -2.08
N GLU A 200 11.71 -6.64 -0.93
CA GLU A 200 11.12 -5.28 -0.77
C GLU A 200 9.65 -5.31 -0.32
N TYR A 201 9.26 -4.19 0.30
CA TYR A 201 7.88 -3.88 0.63
C TYR A 201 7.50 -2.54 0.02
N GLY A 202 6.24 -2.42 -0.38
CA GLY A 202 5.64 -1.20 -0.87
C GLY A 202 4.55 -0.71 0.08
N ALA A 203 4.46 0.60 0.23
CA ALA A 203 3.34 1.26 0.87
C ALA A 203 2.69 2.21 -0.12
N SER A 204 1.36 2.19 -0.20
CA SER A 204 0.59 3.13 -1.02
C SER A 204 -0.59 3.68 -0.25
N VAL A 205 -1.06 4.87 -0.62
CA VAL A 205 -2.24 5.51 -0.02
C VAL A 205 -3.18 6.03 -1.09
N GLU A 206 -4.39 6.38 -0.68
CA GLU A 206 -5.27 7.24 -1.47
C GLU A 206 -5.09 8.69 -1.00
N PHE A 207 -4.80 9.58 -1.95
CA PHE A 207 -4.78 11.03 -1.75
C PHE A 207 -6.21 11.55 -1.56
N VAL A 208 -6.39 12.45 -0.60
CA VAL A 208 -7.68 13.12 -0.33
C VAL A 208 -7.60 14.60 -0.67
N GLU A 209 -6.65 15.34 -0.08
CA GLU A 209 -6.52 16.78 -0.29
C GLU A 209 -5.12 17.34 0.04
N ILE A 210 -4.79 18.51 -0.50
CA ILE A 210 -3.70 19.36 -0.03
C ILE A 210 -4.21 20.18 1.15
N ILE A 211 -3.59 20.02 2.32
CA ILE A 211 -3.90 20.79 3.53
C ILE A 211 -3.15 22.12 3.50
N ASP A 212 -1.84 22.07 3.23
CA ASP A 212 -0.96 23.24 3.14
C ASP A 212 0.30 22.97 2.29
N ILE A 213 0.88 24.05 1.77
CA ILE A 213 2.15 24.07 1.05
C ILE A 213 3.07 25.06 1.78
N MET A 214 4.29 24.63 2.15
CA MET A 214 5.20 25.36 3.04
C MET A 214 6.44 25.91 2.35
#